data_AF-A0A845HNC5-F1
#
_entry.id   AF-A0A845HNC5-F1
#
_cell.length_a   1.000
_cell.length_b   1.000
_cell.length_c   1.000
_cell.angle_alpha   90.00
_cell.angle_beta   90.00
_cell.angle_gamma   90.00
#
_symmetry.space_group_name_H-M   'P 1'
#
loop_
_entity.id
_entity.type
_entity.pdbx_description
1 polymer ?
#
loop_
_entity_poly.entity_id
_entity_poly.type
_entity_poly.pdbx_seq_one_letter_code
_entity_poly.pdbx_strand_id
1 'polypeptide(L)'
;MKKKLPYSKDPLVDEDDAPELSEAWFAEANLYRGGVLVKRGRPPQAVTKVAVKLRLDRDIIAAFKVEGPGWQTRINQALRDWLVLHPGEQGAAINSLERAALNKPDLPVNFVAESLASLGEPREQARPFVPRGSRGK
;
A
#
# COMPACT_ATOMS: atom_id res chain seq x y z
N MET A 1 21.10 -34.58 7.46
CA MET A 1 20.25 -35.74 7.81
C MET A 1 18.91 -35.62 7.09
N LYS A 2 18.63 -36.46 6.09
CA LYS A 2 17.37 -36.43 5.33
C LYS A 2 16.30 -37.21 6.12
N LYS A 3 15.25 -36.54 6.59
CA LYS A 3 14.13 -37.20 7.29
C LYS A 3 13.30 -37.96 6.24
N LYS A 4 13.18 -39.28 6.36
CA LYS A 4 12.33 -40.12 5.50
C LYS A 4 10.86 -39.84 5.82
N LEU A 5 10.05 -39.58 4.80
CA LEU A 5 8.58 -39.49 4.95
C LEU A 5 8.02 -40.86 5.38
N PRO A 6 6.97 -40.90 6.22
CA PRO A 6 6.38 -42.16 6.67
C PRO A 6 5.72 -42.90 5.50
N TYR A 7 5.90 -44.22 5.45
CA TYR A 7 5.22 -45.10 4.48
C TYR A 7 3.77 -45.28 4.92
N SER A 8 2.83 -44.63 4.23
CA SER A 8 1.39 -44.86 4.41
C SER A 8 1.04 -46.25 3.89
N LYS A 9 0.40 -47.07 4.73
CA LYS A 9 -0.03 -48.43 4.44
C LYS A 9 -1.46 -48.43 3.89
N ASP A 10 -1.73 -47.58 2.91
CA ASP A 10 -3.00 -47.64 2.19
C ASP A 10 -2.87 -48.76 1.15
N PRO A 11 -3.82 -49.71 1.05
CA PRO A 11 -3.79 -50.70 -0.02
C PRO A 11 -3.79 -49.95 -1.36
N LEU A 12 -2.89 -50.34 -2.27
CA LEU A 12 -2.93 -49.85 -3.64
C LEU A 12 -4.33 -50.16 -4.18
N VAL A 13 -5.11 -49.11 -4.43
CA VAL A 13 -6.34 -49.21 -5.20
C VAL A 13 -5.89 -49.51 -6.63
N ASP A 14 -6.37 -50.61 -7.21
CA ASP A 14 -6.08 -50.94 -8.61
C ASP A 14 -6.52 -49.76 -9.50
N GLU A 15 -5.71 -49.38 -10.49
CA GLU A 15 -5.98 -48.21 -11.34
C GLU A 15 -7.34 -48.29 -12.08
N ASP A 16 -7.88 -49.50 -12.24
CA ASP A 16 -9.20 -49.80 -12.83
C ASP A 16 -10.38 -49.62 -11.85
N ASP A 17 -10.14 -49.48 -10.54
CA ASP A 17 -11.17 -49.28 -9.50
C ASP A 17 -11.29 -47.79 -9.10
N ALA A 18 -10.66 -46.89 -9.87
CA ALA A 18 -10.81 -45.46 -9.70
C ALA A 18 -12.23 -45.00 -10.09
N PRO A 19 -12.90 -44.19 -9.26
CA PRO A 19 -14.24 -43.70 -9.60
C PRO A 19 -14.19 -42.84 -10.87
N GLU A 20 -15.22 -42.96 -11.70
CA GLU A 20 -15.34 -42.13 -12.88
C GLU A 20 -15.41 -40.63 -12.51
N LEU A 21 -14.67 -39.80 -13.23
CA LEU A 21 -14.70 -38.34 -13.09
C LEU A 21 -16.02 -37.79 -13.64
N SER A 22 -17.08 -37.93 -12.84
CA SER A 22 -18.43 -37.47 -13.19
C SER A 22 -18.54 -35.94 -13.21
N GLU A 23 -19.55 -35.43 -13.90
CA GLU A 23 -19.85 -33.99 -13.92
C GLU A 23 -20.17 -33.43 -12.53
N ALA A 24 -20.75 -34.26 -11.64
CA ALA A 24 -20.96 -33.93 -10.23
C ALA A 24 -19.63 -33.73 -9.48
N TRP A 25 -18.62 -34.55 -9.78
CA TRP A 25 -17.28 -34.38 -9.22
C TRP A 25 -16.64 -33.06 -9.66
N PHE A 26 -16.77 -32.72 -10.95
CA PHE A 26 -16.29 -31.43 -11.46
C PHE A 26 -17.04 -30.23 -10.86
N ALA A 27 -18.31 -30.38 -10.52
CA ALA A 27 -19.12 -29.32 -9.92
C ALA A 27 -18.62 -28.94 -8.50
N GLU A 28 -18.08 -29.90 -7.74
CA GLU A 28 -17.52 -29.68 -6.40
C GLU A 28 -16.00 -29.42 -6.40
N ALA A 29 -15.35 -29.65 -7.54
CA ALA A 29 -13.90 -29.55 -7.65
C ALA A 29 -13.37 -28.13 -7.36
N ASN A 30 -12.37 -28.07 -6.49
CA ASN A 30 -11.67 -26.86 -6.09
C ASN A 30 -10.31 -26.78 -6.80
N LEU A 31 -10.04 -25.67 -7.49
CA LEU A 31 -8.73 -25.48 -8.14
C LEU A 31 -7.70 -24.99 -7.12
N TYR A 32 -6.63 -25.75 -6.92
CA TYR A 32 -5.47 -25.35 -6.11
C TYR A 32 -4.28 -25.02 -7.00
N ARG A 33 -3.56 -23.93 -6.70
CA ARG A 33 -2.27 -23.59 -7.33
C ARG A 33 -1.24 -23.38 -6.23
N GLY A 34 -0.20 -24.23 -6.19
CA GLY A 34 0.83 -24.17 -5.14
C GLY A 34 0.30 -24.42 -3.72
N GLY A 35 -0.74 -25.25 -3.56
CA GLY A 35 -1.38 -25.52 -2.26
C GLY A 35 -2.39 -24.46 -1.81
N VAL A 36 -2.64 -23.41 -2.61
CA VAL A 36 -3.60 -22.35 -2.30
C VAL A 36 -4.86 -22.49 -3.17
N LEU A 37 -6.03 -22.46 -2.53
CA LEU A 37 -7.32 -22.48 -3.21
C LEU A 37 -7.49 -21.20 -4.05
N VAL A 38 -7.66 -21.37 -5.36
CA VAL A 38 -7.95 -20.29 -6.29
C VAL A 38 -9.42 -19.90 -6.12
N LYS A 39 -9.68 -18.91 -5.25
CA LYS A 39 -11.02 -18.35 -5.07
C LYS A 39 -11.49 -17.70 -6.38
N ARG A 40 -12.64 -18.13 -6.89
CA ARG A 40 -13.31 -17.51 -8.05
C ARG A 40 -13.75 -16.09 -7.65
N GLY A 41 -13.33 -15.06 -8.38
CA GLY A 41 -13.68 -13.67 -8.12
C GLY A 41 -12.84 -12.64 -8.88
N ARG A 42 -13.26 -11.36 -8.85
CA ARG A 42 -12.49 -10.25 -9.43
C ARG A 42 -11.10 -10.21 -8.76
N PRO A 43 -10.01 -10.11 -9.54
CA PRO A 43 -8.67 -10.01 -8.97
C PRO A 43 -8.59 -8.83 -8.00
N PRO A 44 -7.92 -8.99 -6.85
CA PRO A 44 -7.78 -7.92 -5.87
C PRO A 44 -7.07 -6.72 -6.51
N GLN A 45 -7.62 -5.52 -6.29
CA GLN A 45 -7.02 -4.29 -6.81
C GLN A 45 -5.73 -3.99 -6.06
N ALA A 46 -4.64 -3.70 -6.79
CA ALA A 46 -3.32 -3.43 -6.21
C ALA A 46 -3.29 -2.20 -5.29
N VAL A 47 -4.14 -1.20 -5.56
CA VAL A 47 -4.28 0.01 -4.75
C VAL A 47 -5.74 0.17 -4.36
N THR A 48 -6.03 0.03 -3.07
CA THR A 48 -7.37 0.17 -2.51
C THR A 48 -7.54 1.53 -1.83
N LYS A 49 -8.79 2.00 -1.77
CA LYS A 49 -9.13 3.19 -0.97
C LYS A 49 -9.00 2.83 0.51
N VAL A 50 -8.38 3.70 1.29
CA VAL A 50 -8.32 3.54 2.75
C VAL A 50 -9.64 4.02 3.33
N ALA A 51 -10.36 3.14 4.04
CA ALA A 51 -11.56 3.51 4.76
C ALA A 51 -11.17 4.28 6.04
N VAL A 52 -11.52 5.56 6.10
CA VAL A 52 -11.24 6.43 7.25
C VAL A 52 -12.56 6.87 7.87
N LYS A 53 -12.61 6.88 9.21
CA LYS A 53 -13.74 7.45 9.96
C LYS A 53 -13.55 8.96 10.12
N LEU A 54 -14.00 9.72 9.13
CA LEU A 54 -13.99 11.19 9.14
C LEU A 54 -15.39 11.74 9.43
N ARG A 55 -15.48 12.76 10.27
CA ARG A 55 -16.70 13.56 10.44
C ARG A 55 -16.63 14.76 9.51
N LEU A 56 -17.71 14.98 8.77
CA LEU A 56 -17.89 16.12 7.87
C LEU A 56 -19.12 16.89 8.31
N ASP A 57 -19.14 18.19 8.02
CA ASP A 57 -20.27 19.04 8.35
C ASP A 57 -21.54 18.65 7.58
N ARG A 58 -22.69 18.95 8.20
CA ARG A 58 -24.00 18.49 7.72
C ARG A 58 -24.39 19.13 6.40
N ASP A 59 -24.05 20.39 6.21
CA ASP A 59 -24.26 21.19 5.00
C ASP A 59 -23.46 20.63 3.81
N ILE A 60 -22.19 20.26 4.03
CA ILE A 60 -21.35 19.61 3.01
C ILE A 60 -22.00 18.29 2.57
N ILE A 61 -22.37 17.43 3.53
CA ILE A 61 -23.02 16.16 3.21
C ILE A 61 -24.35 16.39 2.49
N ALA A 62 -25.14 17.38 2.93
CA ALA A 62 -26.42 17.71 2.29
C ALA A 62 -26.21 18.13 0.84
N ALA A 63 -25.29 19.07 0.56
CA ALA A 63 -24.99 19.56 -0.78
C ALA A 63 -24.64 18.41 -1.75
N PHE A 64 -23.71 17.54 -1.37
CA PHE A 64 -23.32 16.42 -2.23
C PHE A 64 -24.41 15.35 -2.40
N LYS A 65 -25.31 15.20 -1.41
CA LYS A 65 -26.43 14.25 -1.47
C LYS A 65 -27.59 14.74 -2.36
N VAL A 66 -27.77 16.06 -2.52
CA VAL A 66 -28.82 16.61 -3.43
C VAL A 66 -28.62 16.08 -4.84
N GLU A 67 -27.37 15.94 -5.28
CA GLU A 67 -27.00 15.43 -6.60
C GLU A 67 -27.18 13.91 -6.77
N GLY A 68 -27.73 13.21 -5.77
CA GLY A 68 -28.13 11.80 -5.86
C GLY A 68 -27.03 10.76 -5.57
N PRO A 69 -27.19 9.52 -6.07
CA PRO A 69 -26.25 8.42 -5.85
C PRO A 69 -24.82 8.78 -6.31
N GLY A 70 -23.80 8.24 -5.63
CA GLY A 70 -22.40 8.51 -5.98
C GLY A 70 -21.77 9.75 -5.30
N TRP A 71 -22.50 10.40 -4.40
CA TRP A 71 -22.03 11.58 -3.65
C TRP A 71 -20.68 11.37 -2.92
N GLN A 72 -20.39 10.14 -2.43
CA GLN A 72 -19.10 9.80 -1.82
C GLN A 72 -17.93 9.80 -2.82
N THR A 73 -18.18 9.39 -4.06
CA THR A 73 -17.17 9.45 -5.12
C THR A 73 -16.90 10.89 -5.50
N ARG A 74 -17.94 11.72 -5.59
CA ARG A 74 -17.83 13.14 -5.90
C ARG A 74 -17.08 13.92 -4.83
N ILE A 75 -17.39 13.72 -3.55
CA ILE A 75 -16.64 14.40 -2.47
C ILE A 75 -15.17 13.99 -2.45
N ASN A 76 -14.85 12.72 -2.72
CA ASN A 76 -13.46 12.28 -2.85
C ASN A 76 -12.77 12.92 -4.08
N GLN A 77 -13.49 13.12 -5.18
CA GLN A 77 -12.94 13.81 -6.35
C GLN A 77 -12.69 15.29 -6.03
N ALA A 78 -13.64 15.97 -5.38
CA ALA A 78 -13.47 17.36 -4.95
C ALA A 78 -12.25 17.54 -4.03
N LEU A 79 -12.01 16.61 -3.09
CA LEU A 79 -10.81 16.64 -2.25
C LEU A 79 -9.52 16.45 -3.06
N ARG A 80 -9.54 15.60 -4.10
CA ARG A 80 -8.38 15.45 -5.01
C ARG A 80 -8.13 16.72 -5.81
N ASP A 81 -9.17 17.30 -6.38
CA ASP A 81 -9.08 18.51 -7.17
C ASP A 81 -8.58 19.67 -6.30
N TRP A 82 -9.05 19.76 -5.05
CA TRP A 82 -8.56 20.73 -4.08
C TRP A 82 -7.06 20.59 -3.82
N LEU A 83 -6.55 19.36 -3.67
CA LEU A 83 -5.11 19.09 -3.49
C LEU A 83 -4.27 19.44 -4.73
N VAL A 84 -4.83 19.30 -5.94
CA VAL A 84 -4.16 19.70 -7.19
C VAL A 84 -4.08 21.21 -7.31
N LEU A 85 -5.17 21.90 -6.94
CA LEU A 85 -5.26 23.37 -6.97
C LEU A 85 -4.48 24.04 -5.85
N HIS A 86 -4.33 23.36 -4.71
CA HIS A 86 -3.57 23.82 -3.56
C HIS A 86 -2.43 22.84 -3.27
N PRO A 87 -1.41 22.77 -4.15
CA PRO A 87 -0.19 22.03 -3.86
C PRO A 87 0.48 22.75 -2.69
N GLY A 88 0.21 22.26 -1.48
CA GLY A 88 0.13 23.13 -0.30
C GLY A 88 1.37 23.98 -0.01
N GLU A 89 1.13 25.19 0.45
CA GLU A 89 2.14 25.96 1.20
C GLU A 89 2.54 25.25 2.51
N GLN A 90 1.64 24.43 3.08
CA GLN A 90 1.90 23.64 4.31
C GLN A 90 2.16 22.15 4.05
N GLY A 91 1.90 21.66 2.82
CA GLY A 91 2.29 20.32 2.36
C GLY A 91 3.73 20.26 1.85
N ALA A 92 4.35 21.43 1.67
CA ALA A 92 5.77 21.57 1.42
C ALA A 92 6.58 20.90 2.55
N ALA A 93 6.36 21.19 3.82
CA ALA A 93 7.26 20.75 4.90
C ALA A 93 7.51 19.22 5.04
N ILE A 94 6.65 18.35 4.48
CA ILE A 94 6.83 16.89 4.57
C ILE A 94 7.44 16.29 3.28
N ASN A 95 7.45 17.02 2.14
CA ASN A 95 7.98 16.54 0.86
C ASN A 95 8.64 17.63 -0.02
N SER A 96 8.96 18.81 0.51
CA SER A 96 9.46 19.97 -0.27
C SER A 96 10.92 19.87 -0.63
N LEU A 97 11.75 19.17 0.16
CA LEU A 97 13.18 19.08 -0.14
C LEU A 97 13.47 18.21 -1.37
N GLU A 98 12.63 17.20 -1.64
CA GLU A 98 12.83 16.26 -2.75
C GLU A 98 12.12 16.73 -4.04
N ARG A 99 10.95 17.37 -3.91
CA ARG A 99 10.16 17.77 -5.09
C ARG A 99 10.55 19.12 -5.69
N ALA A 100 11.13 20.03 -4.90
CA ALA A 100 11.66 21.29 -5.42
C ALA A 100 12.92 21.09 -6.29
N ALA A 101 13.69 20.03 -6.02
CA ALA A 101 14.88 19.66 -6.79
C ALA A 101 14.55 19.09 -8.18
N LEU A 102 13.37 18.48 -8.35
CA LEU A 102 13.01 17.80 -9.61
C LEU A 102 12.45 18.74 -10.70
N ASN A 103 12.18 20.01 -10.42
CA ASN A 103 11.54 20.92 -11.40
C ASN A 103 12.18 22.31 -11.53
N LYS A 104 13.47 22.43 -11.16
CA LYS A 104 14.27 23.65 -11.37
C LYS A 104 15.72 23.26 -11.72
N PRO A 105 16.08 23.16 -13.02
CA PRO A 105 17.43 22.77 -13.42
C PRO A 105 18.50 23.83 -13.14
N ASP A 106 18.12 25.06 -12.75
CA ASP A 106 19.04 26.19 -12.61
C ASP A 106 19.05 26.83 -11.20
N LEU A 107 18.97 26.03 -10.13
CA LEU A 107 19.25 26.59 -8.80
C LEU A 107 20.76 26.84 -8.69
N PRO A 108 21.23 28.08 -8.46
CA PRO A 108 22.66 28.35 -8.32
C PRO A 108 23.20 27.61 -7.11
N VAL A 109 24.26 26.82 -7.30
CA VAL A 109 24.94 26.00 -6.27
C VAL A 109 25.25 26.81 -5.00
N ASN A 110 25.52 28.10 -5.16
CA ASN A 110 25.79 29.02 -4.06
C ASN A 110 24.59 29.16 -3.09
N PHE A 111 23.34 29.14 -3.59
CA PHE A 111 22.15 29.28 -2.75
C PHE A 111 21.88 28.03 -1.90
N VAL A 112 22.19 26.84 -2.44
CA VAL A 112 22.09 25.56 -1.71
C VAL A 112 23.16 25.51 -0.61
N ALA A 113 24.39 25.93 -0.91
CA ALA A 113 25.48 25.97 0.06
C ALA A 113 25.20 26.96 1.21
N GLU A 114 24.68 28.16 0.90
CA GLU A 114 24.39 29.20 1.88
C GLU A 114 23.18 28.83 2.77
N SER A 115 22.14 28.21 2.20
CA SER A 115 21.00 27.70 2.97
C SER A 115 21.39 26.55 3.91
N LEU A 116 22.27 25.64 3.47
CA LEU A 116 22.79 24.56 4.32
C LEU A 116 23.75 25.08 5.40
N ALA A 117 24.55 26.09 5.08
CA ALA A 117 25.46 26.73 6.05
C ALA A 117 24.69 27.49 7.13
N SER A 118 23.56 28.12 6.80
CA SER A 118 22.70 28.85 7.74
C SER A 118 21.88 27.94 8.67
N LEU A 119 21.60 26.70 8.24
CA LEU A 119 20.90 25.68 9.03
C LEU A 119 21.82 24.73 9.80
N GLY A 120 23.14 24.80 9.60
CA GLY A 120 24.11 23.99 10.34
C GLY A 120 24.29 24.52 11.76
N GLU A 121 23.87 23.75 12.77
CA GLU A 121 24.25 24.02 14.16
C GLU A 121 25.79 24.09 14.29
N PRO A 122 26.36 25.01 15.10
CA PRO A 122 27.78 25.02 15.38
C PRO A 122 28.21 23.62 15.82
N ARG A 123 29.31 23.09 15.28
CA ARG A 123 29.81 21.74 15.63
C ARG A 123 30.01 21.54 17.13
N GLU A 124 30.16 22.62 17.87
CA GLU A 124 30.28 22.66 19.34
C GLU A 124 28.97 22.28 20.06
N GLN A 125 27.81 22.47 19.42
CA GLN A 125 26.48 22.20 19.97
C GLN A 125 25.90 20.87 19.45
N ALA A 126 26.50 20.30 18.41
CA ALA A 126 26.08 19.02 17.85
C ALA A 126 26.27 17.89 18.87
N ARG A 127 25.19 17.18 19.19
CA ARG A 127 25.26 15.97 20.02
C ARG A 127 26.04 14.90 19.26
N PRO A 128 27.08 14.28 19.86
CA PRO A 128 27.80 13.21 19.21
C PRO A 128 26.85 12.04 18.93
N PHE A 129 26.95 11.47 17.74
CA PHE A 129 26.16 10.32 17.35
C PHE A 129 26.48 9.13 18.28
N VAL A 130 25.47 8.67 19.02
CA VAL A 130 25.57 7.46 19.83
C VAL A 130 24.90 6.32 19.05
N PRO A 131 25.67 5.38 18.47
CA PRO A 131 25.08 4.24 17.81
C PRO A 131 24.28 3.42 18.83
N ARG A 132 23.03 3.08 18.49
CA ARG A 132 22.27 2.13 19.32
C ARG A 132 22.99 0.80 19.29
N GLY A 133 23.39 0.31 20.47
CA GLY A 133 24.04 -0.98 20.62
C GLY A 133 23.24 -2.06 19.90
N SER A 134 23.93 -2.80 19.02
CA SER A 134 23.37 -3.99 18.40
C SER A 134 22.87 -4.92 19.51
N ARG A 135 21.55 -5.11 19.59
CA ARG A 135 20.94 -6.04 20.53
C ARG A 135 21.28 -7.44 20.01
N GLY A 136 22.34 -8.02 20.55
CA GLY A 136 22.87 -9.31 20.12
C GLY A 136 22.00 -10.50 20.56
N LYS A 137 21.93 -11.45 19.63
CA LYS A 137 21.35 -12.81 19.62
C LYS A 137 19.83 -12.95 19.61
#